data_AF-A9FAN0-F1
#
_entry.id   AF-A9FAN0-F1
#
_cell.length_a   1.000
_cell.length_b   1.000
_cell.length_c   1.000
_cell.angle_alpha   90.00
_cell.angle_beta   90.00
_cell.angle_gamma   90.00
#
_symmetry.space_group_name_H-M   'P 1'
#
loop_
_entity.id
_entity.type
_entity.pdbx_description
1 polymer ?
#
loop_
_entity_poly.entity_id
_entity_poly.type
_entity_poly.pdbx_seq_one_letter_code
_entity_poly.pdbx_strand_id
1 'polypeptide(L)'
;MSMSSARLTLLAVLSLPAMACVNNPDIAGKAVVALDGETLNYDTGDDGRRFVKTGERWSTGCFLKDSLPEMALDRARDDNPPISGISLDVERKDDGGEPLPNVTMDIGEDFYDGFCHVVATVGSDPREVDFSTGDCELQRALDGHPALLVSALFHVKECDE
;
A
#
# COMPACT_ATOMS: atom_id res chain seq x y z
N MET A 1 -50.89 1.04 15.03
CA MET A 1 -50.08 2.12 14.41
C MET A 1 -48.64 1.70 14.54
N SER A 2 -48.03 1.28 13.42
CA SER A 2 -46.68 0.74 13.35
C SER A 2 -45.72 1.88 12.99
N MET A 3 -44.79 2.22 13.88
CA MET A 3 -43.67 3.10 13.54
C MET A 3 -42.49 2.21 13.15
N SER A 4 -42.31 2.07 11.84
CA SER A 4 -41.15 1.43 11.23
C SER A 4 -39.93 2.31 11.49
N SER A 5 -39.03 1.84 12.35
CA SER A 5 -37.75 2.49 12.62
C SER A 5 -36.80 2.13 11.47
N ALA A 6 -36.81 2.94 10.41
CA ALA A 6 -35.81 2.85 9.35
C ALA A 6 -34.45 3.24 9.95
N ARG A 7 -33.59 2.25 10.19
CA ARG A 7 -32.17 2.48 10.47
C ARG A 7 -31.56 3.02 9.18
N LEU A 8 -31.29 4.31 9.15
CA LEU A 8 -30.47 4.94 8.14
C LEU A 8 -29.05 4.37 8.31
N THR A 9 -28.68 3.38 7.52
CA THR A 9 -27.29 2.98 7.36
C THR A 9 -26.62 4.11 6.58
N LEU A 10 -25.96 5.01 7.32
CA LEU A 10 -25.13 6.04 6.73
C LEU A 10 -23.96 5.33 6.05
N LEU A 11 -24.04 5.10 4.72
CA LEU A 11 -22.85 4.84 3.93
C LEU A 11 -22.02 6.12 4.02
N ALA A 12 -20.99 6.09 4.86
CA ALA A 12 -19.95 7.09 4.84
C ALA A 12 -19.24 6.93 3.50
N VAL A 13 -19.67 7.70 2.50
CA VAL A 13 -18.89 7.98 1.31
C VAL A 13 -17.58 8.56 1.84
N LEU A 14 -16.50 7.81 1.69
CA LEU A 14 -15.14 8.25 1.99
C LEU A 14 -14.89 9.51 1.16
N SER A 15 -15.20 10.68 1.70
CA SER A 15 -14.53 11.91 1.31
C SER A 15 -13.12 11.78 1.85
N LEU A 16 -12.29 11.01 1.15
CA LEU A 16 -10.85 11.13 1.29
C LEU A 16 -10.57 12.61 1.00
N PRO A 17 -10.02 13.39 1.96
CA PRO A 17 -9.44 14.66 1.58
C PRO A 17 -8.48 14.35 0.44
N ALA A 18 -8.59 15.11 -0.66
CA ALA A 18 -7.66 15.03 -1.76
C ALA A 18 -6.31 15.48 -1.20
N MET A 19 -5.57 14.57 -0.55
CA MET A 19 -4.20 14.79 -0.13
C MET A 19 -3.42 14.95 -1.42
N ALA A 20 -2.97 16.16 -1.73
CA ALA A 20 -1.96 16.40 -2.75
C ALA A 20 -0.62 15.81 -2.26
N CYS A 21 -0.51 14.48 -2.24
CA CYS A 21 0.67 13.81 -1.73
C CYS A 21 1.96 14.33 -2.41
N VAL A 22 2.95 14.67 -1.60
CA VAL A 22 4.29 15.12 -2.02
C VAL A 22 5.00 14.00 -2.74
N ASN A 23 5.79 14.34 -3.75
CA ASN A 23 6.60 13.39 -4.52
C ASN A 23 7.59 12.55 -3.67
N ASN A 24 7.85 12.88 -2.40
CA ASN A 24 8.85 12.22 -1.55
C ASN A 24 8.49 12.27 -0.04
N PRO A 25 7.45 11.54 0.42
CA PRO A 25 7.06 11.55 1.83
C PRO A 25 8.05 10.78 2.72
N ASP A 26 7.96 11.00 4.02
CA ASP A 26 8.64 10.16 5.00
C ASP A 26 7.83 8.89 5.23
N ILE A 27 8.42 7.71 4.97
CA ILE A 27 7.72 6.42 5.11
C ILE A 27 8.40 5.56 6.17
N ALA A 28 7.63 5.02 7.11
CA ALA A 28 8.06 3.95 8.00
C ALA A 28 7.12 2.77 7.83
N GLY A 29 7.64 1.55 7.71
CA GLY A 29 6.77 0.40 7.69
C GLY A 29 7.43 -0.93 7.39
N LYS A 30 6.58 -1.93 7.31
CA LYS A 30 6.99 -3.31 7.11
C LYS A 30 5.96 -4.07 6.28
N ALA A 31 6.47 -4.90 5.37
CA ALA A 31 5.71 -5.93 4.68
C ALA A 31 6.32 -7.31 4.94
N VAL A 32 5.46 -8.32 5.04
CA VAL A 32 5.83 -9.71 5.25
C VAL A 32 5.21 -10.54 4.13
N VAL A 33 6.04 -11.26 3.39
CA VAL A 33 5.62 -12.10 2.27
C VAL A 33 6.04 -13.54 2.54
N ALA A 34 5.14 -14.49 2.31
CA ALA A 34 5.46 -15.90 2.23
C ALA A 34 5.61 -16.31 0.75
N LEU A 35 6.77 -16.86 0.39
CA LEU A 35 7.08 -17.31 -0.96
C LEU A 35 7.89 -18.61 -0.86
N ASP A 36 7.45 -19.66 -1.56
CA ASP A 36 8.16 -20.95 -1.64
C ASP A 36 8.53 -21.57 -0.28
N GLY A 37 7.71 -21.34 0.74
CA GLY A 37 7.94 -21.82 2.11
C GLY A 37 8.89 -20.96 2.94
N GLU A 38 9.40 -19.86 2.38
CA GLU A 38 10.23 -18.87 3.07
C GLU A 38 9.39 -17.65 3.49
N THR A 39 9.87 -16.92 4.51
CA THR A 39 9.29 -15.64 4.94
C THR A 39 10.27 -14.52 4.63
N LEU A 40 9.84 -13.62 3.74
CA LEU A 40 10.60 -12.46 3.29
C LEU A 40 10.06 -11.21 3.98
N ASN A 41 10.97 -10.33 4.41
CA ASN A 41 10.62 -9.07 5.06
C ASN A 41 11.10 -7.88 4.23
N TYR A 42 10.20 -6.94 4.00
CA TYR A 42 10.53 -5.59 3.56
C TYR A 42 10.35 -4.66 4.76
N ASP A 43 11.44 -4.09 5.26
CA ASP A 43 11.45 -3.40 6.56
C ASP A 43 12.31 -2.14 6.43
N THR A 44 11.74 -0.99 6.78
CA THR A 44 12.45 0.30 6.78
C THR A 44 13.47 0.42 7.93
N GLY A 45 13.43 -0.49 8.89
CA GLY A 45 14.30 -0.62 10.04
C GLY A 45 13.54 -0.50 11.36
N ASP A 46 14.11 -1.05 12.43
CA ASP A 46 13.48 -1.09 13.76
C ASP A 46 12.06 -1.70 13.72
N ASP A 47 11.90 -2.81 12.99
CA ASP A 47 10.62 -3.50 12.83
C ASP A 47 9.54 -2.59 12.24
N GLY A 48 9.91 -1.89 11.16
CA GLY A 48 9.08 -0.94 10.43
C GLY A 48 8.84 0.40 11.12
N ARG A 49 9.53 0.73 12.22
CA ARG A 49 9.37 2.01 12.93
C ARG A 49 10.30 3.11 12.47
N ARG A 50 11.36 2.78 11.73
CA ARG A 50 12.33 3.76 11.22
C ARG A 50 11.79 4.41 9.97
N PHE A 51 11.63 5.74 10.01
CA PHE A 51 11.35 6.53 8.82
C PHE A 51 12.52 6.54 7.85
N VAL A 52 12.19 6.40 6.56
CA VAL A 52 13.10 6.58 5.43
C VAL A 52 12.57 7.69 4.53
N LYS A 53 13.47 8.34 3.81
CA LYS A 53 13.19 9.41 2.85
C LYS A 53 13.88 9.09 1.52
N THR A 54 13.40 9.68 0.43
CA THR A 54 14.10 9.61 -0.86
C THR A 54 15.56 10.06 -0.72
N GLY A 55 16.49 9.25 -1.22
CA GLY A 55 17.93 9.47 -1.17
C GLY A 55 18.68 8.37 -1.92
N GLU A 56 19.93 8.09 -1.52
CA GLU A 56 20.75 7.08 -2.22
C GLU A 56 20.20 5.65 -2.08
N ARG A 57 19.60 5.32 -0.92
CA ARG A 57 19.18 3.94 -0.61
C ARG A 57 17.68 3.69 -0.79
N TRP A 58 16.86 4.75 -0.77
CA TRP A 58 15.41 4.63 -0.79
C TRP A 58 14.82 5.63 -1.79
N SER A 59 13.76 5.22 -2.46
CA SER A 59 12.86 6.09 -3.22
C SER A 59 11.49 5.97 -2.58
N THR A 60 10.89 7.09 -2.22
CA THR A 60 9.59 7.16 -1.56
C THR A 60 8.66 7.99 -2.43
N GLY A 61 7.39 7.60 -2.55
CA GLY A 61 6.38 8.36 -3.27
C GLY A 61 5.02 8.20 -2.62
N CYS A 62 4.27 9.30 -2.52
CA CYS A 62 2.83 9.26 -2.44
C CYS A 62 2.29 10.16 -3.55
N PHE A 63 1.31 9.71 -4.31
CA PHE A 63 0.74 10.50 -5.40
C PHE A 63 -0.68 10.03 -5.73
N LEU A 64 -1.33 10.76 -6.64
CA LEU A 64 -2.62 10.36 -7.18
C LEU A 64 -2.42 9.74 -8.56
N LYS A 65 -2.63 8.43 -8.68
CA LYS A 65 -2.74 7.71 -9.96
C LYS A 65 -4.21 7.65 -10.35
N ASP A 66 -4.57 8.25 -11.48
CA ASP A 66 -5.96 8.34 -11.95
C ASP A 66 -6.95 8.91 -10.90
N SER A 67 -6.48 9.91 -10.13
CA SER A 67 -7.21 10.53 -9.00
C SER A 67 -7.44 9.60 -7.79
N LEU A 68 -6.70 8.49 -7.69
CA LEU A 68 -6.74 7.55 -6.59
C LEU A 68 -5.37 7.53 -5.87
N PRO A 69 -5.35 7.39 -4.53
CA PRO A 69 -4.10 7.41 -3.78
C PRO A 69 -3.23 6.20 -4.09
N GLU A 70 -1.94 6.45 -4.25
CA GLU A 70 -0.89 5.45 -4.37
C GLU A 70 0.27 5.81 -3.44
N MET A 71 0.79 4.80 -2.73
CA MET A 71 2.05 4.85 -2.00
C MET A 71 3.04 3.90 -2.66
N ALA A 72 4.22 4.40 -3.00
CA ALA A 72 5.33 3.59 -3.53
C ALA A 72 6.56 3.73 -2.64
N LEU A 73 7.23 2.61 -2.36
CA LEU A 73 8.45 2.57 -1.57
C LEU A 73 9.43 1.57 -2.17
N ASP A 74 10.51 2.10 -2.76
CA ASP A 74 11.58 1.31 -3.36
C ASP A 74 12.89 1.44 -2.58
N ARG A 75 13.64 0.34 -2.55
CA ARG A 75 14.96 0.22 -1.95
C ARG A 75 15.97 -0.07 -3.05
N ALA A 76 17.09 0.63 -3.02
CA ALA A 76 18.21 0.40 -3.93
C ALA A 76 18.63 -1.09 -3.91
N ARG A 77 18.93 -1.62 -5.11
CA ARG A 77 19.23 -3.04 -5.34
C ARG A 77 20.68 -3.42 -5.00
N ASP A 78 21.44 -2.53 -4.37
CA ASP A 78 22.90 -2.64 -4.15
C ASP A 78 23.31 -3.93 -3.40
N ASP A 79 22.45 -4.44 -2.52
CA ASP A 79 22.67 -5.65 -1.73
C ASP A 79 21.80 -6.84 -2.19
N ASN A 80 21.18 -6.76 -3.38
CA ASN A 80 20.16 -7.69 -3.90
C ASN A 80 19.15 -8.14 -2.82
N PRO A 81 18.45 -7.19 -2.17
CA PRO A 81 17.51 -7.55 -1.12
C PRO A 81 16.40 -8.46 -1.66
N PRO A 82 15.83 -9.34 -0.82
CA PRO A 82 14.77 -10.25 -1.26
C PRO A 82 13.54 -9.52 -1.80
N ILE A 83 13.27 -8.31 -1.29
CA ILE A 83 12.22 -7.41 -1.77
C ILE A 83 12.86 -6.04 -2.00
N SER A 84 12.67 -5.45 -3.17
CA SER A 84 13.22 -4.14 -3.56
C SER A 84 12.20 -3.06 -3.77
N GLY A 85 10.91 -3.39 -3.84
CA GLY A 85 9.85 -2.41 -4.09
C GLY A 85 8.50 -2.93 -3.61
N ILE A 86 7.66 -2.00 -3.18
CA ILE A 86 6.24 -2.22 -2.89
C ILE A 86 5.45 -0.97 -3.29
N SER A 87 4.31 -1.17 -3.95
CA SER A 87 3.29 -0.14 -4.10
C SER A 87 1.96 -0.61 -3.54
N LEU A 88 1.25 0.29 -2.89
CA LEU A 88 -0.12 0.14 -2.38
C LEU A 88 -0.98 1.20 -3.06
N ASP A 89 -1.83 0.78 -4.00
CA ASP A 89 -2.67 1.68 -4.79
C ASP A 89 -4.14 1.25 -4.80
N VAL A 90 -4.99 2.11 -5.35
CA VAL A 90 -6.37 1.77 -5.69
C VAL A 90 -6.53 1.93 -7.19
N GLU A 91 -6.89 0.84 -7.86
CA GLU A 91 -7.02 0.78 -9.31
C GLU A 91 -8.48 0.60 -9.72
N ARG A 92 -8.90 1.23 -10.81
CA ARG A 92 -10.18 0.88 -11.44
C ARG A 92 -9.98 -0.29 -12.38
N LYS A 93 -10.82 -1.30 -12.22
CA LYS A 93 -10.92 -2.36 -13.22
C LYS A 93 -11.37 -1.79 -14.57
N ASP A 94 -10.82 -2.35 -15.64
CA ASP A 94 -11.15 -2.01 -17.03
C ASP A 94 -12.65 -2.17 -17.36
N ASP A 95 -13.38 -2.97 -16.57
CA ASP A 95 -14.83 -3.17 -16.71
C ASP A 95 -15.69 -2.01 -16.19
N GLY A 96 -15.06 -0.94 -15.68
CA GLY A 96 -15.74 0.21 -15.09
C GLY A 96 -16.36 -0.09 -13.72
N GLY A 97 -15.97 -1.19 -13.08
CA GLY A 97 -16.35 -1.54 -11.73
C GLY A 97 -15.83 -0.57 -10.67
N GLU A 98 -16.24 -0.80 -9.43
CA GLU A 98 -15.73 -0.04 -8.28
C GLU A 98 -14.21 -0.14 -8.22
N PRO A 99 -13.49 0.96 -7.91
CA PRO A 99 -12.06 0.92 -7.68
C PRO A 99 -11.73 -0.14 -6.60
N LEU A 100 -10.76 -0.98 -6.88
CA LEU A 100 -10.29 -2.01 -5.96
C LEU A 100 -8.86 -1.71 -5.54
N PRO A 101 -8.52 -1.94 -4.27
CA PRO A 101 -7.14 -1.78 -3.87
C PRO A 101 -6.27 -2.87 -4.50
N ASN A 102 -5.04 -2.49 -4.81
CA ASN A 102 -4.05 -3.28 -5.49
C ASN A 102 -2.72 -3.17 -4.74
N VAL A 103 -1.97 -4.26 -4.74
CA VAL A 103 -0.61 -4.32 -4.21
C VAL A 103 0.29 -4.77 -5.34
N THR A 104 1.43 -4.09 -5.49
CA THR A 104 2.52 -4.58 -6.35
C THR A 104 3.80 -4.73 -5.53
N MET A 105 4.64 -5.70 -5.88
CA MET A 105 5.90 -5.97 -5.20
C MET A 105 6.98 -6.44 -6.17
N ASP A 106 8.19 -5.92 -5.99
CA ASP A 106 9.40 -6.42 -6.63
C ASP A 106 10.10 -7.40 -5.67
N ILE A 107 10.10 -8.69 -6.00
CA ILE A 107 10.73 -9.75 -5.20
C ILE A 107 11.85 -10.40 -6.02
N GLY A 108 13.11 -10.18 -5.63
CA GLY A 108 14.26 -10.53 -6.46
C GLY A 108 14.21 -9.79 -7.81
N GLU A 109 14.21 -10.53 -8.92
CA GLU A 109 14.09 -9.99 -10.28
C GLU A 109 12.65 -10.03 -10.82
N ASP A 110 11.71 -10.55 -10.02
CA ASP A 110 10.33 -10.80 -10.45
C ASP A 110 9.37 -9.73 -9.92
N PHE A 111 8.35 -9.44 -10.72
CA PHE A 111 7.25 -8.53 -10.37
C PHE A 111 6.00 -9.33 -10.01
N TYR A 112 5.37 -8.96 -8.89
CA TYR A 112 4.15 -9.56 -8.37
C TYR A 112 3.06 -8.51 -8.19
N ASP A 113 1.82 -8.85 -8.50
CA ASP A 113 0.65 -8.00 -8.28
C ASP A 113 -0.57 -8.78 -7.76
N GLY A 114 -1.54 -8.04 -7.19
CA GLY A 114 -2.78 -8.64 -6.71
C GLY A 114 -3.76 -7.62 -6.14
N PHE A 115 -5.05 -7.86 -6.41
CA PHE A 115 -6.13 -7.04 -5.87
C PHE A 115 -6.37 -7.37 -4.39
N CYS A 116 -5.74 -6.60 -3.51
CA CYS A 116 -5.78 -6.78 -2.07
C CYS A 116 -6.76 -5.82 -1.39
N HIS A 117 -7.18 -6.13 -0.17
CA HIS A 117 -7.96 -5.19 0.62
C HIS A 117 -7.02 -4.23 1.38
N VAL A 118 -6.67 -3.11 0.74
CA VAL A 118 -5.89 -2.03 1.36
C VAL A 118 -6.82 -1.05 2.08
N VAL A 119 -6.47 -0.73 3.32
CA VAL A 119 -7.13 0.28 4.14
C VAL A 119 -6.18 1.45 4.31
N ALA A 120 -6.63 2.64 3.88
CA ALA A 120 -5.98 3.91 4.17
C ALA A 120 -6.71 4.61 5.33
N THR A 121 -6.01 4.90 6.42
CA THR A 121 -6.54 5.62 7.57
C THR A 121 -5.82 6.93 7.74
N VAL A 122 -6.54 8.04 7.61
CA VAL A 122 -5.99 9.37 7.89
C VAL A 122 -5.94 9.56 9.40
N GLY A 123 -4.78 9.93 9.92
CA GLY A 123 -4.55 10.15 11.34
C GLY A 123 -5.18 11.46 11.86
N SER A 124 -4.74 11.89 13.05
CA SER A 124 -5.12 13.20 13.58
C SER A 124 -4.44 14.37 12.87
N ASP A 125 -3.25 14.16 12.30
CA ASP A 125 -2.62 15.10 11.38
C ASP A 125 -3.09 14.76 9.96
N PRO A 126 -3.72 15.68 9.22
CA PRO A 126 -4.21 15.43 7.87
C PRO A 126 -3.09 15.14 6.85
N ARG A 127 -1.83 15.35 7.21
CA ARG A 127 -0.64 15.05 6.38
C ARG A 127 -0.03 13.69 6.71
N GLU A 128 -0.70 12.92 7.56
CA GLU A 128 -0.31 11.57 7.95
C GLU A 128 -1.37 10.56 7.54
N VAL A 129 -0.92 9.48 6.92
CA VAL A 129 -1.78 8.38 6.48
C VAL A 129 -1.14 7.04 6.78
N ASP A 130 -1.93 6.13 7.34
CA ASP A 130 -1.57 4.74 7.53
C ASP A 130 -2.16 3.91 6.39
N PHE A 131 -1.30 3.23 5.64
CA PHE A 131 -1.69 2.19 4.69
C PHE A 131 -1.50 0.83 5.34
N SER A 132 -2.54 0.00 5.29
CA SER A 132 -2.46 -1.36 5.79
C SER A 132 -3.18 -2.35 4.88
N THR A 133 -2.64 -3.56 4.79
CA THR A 133 -3.31 -4.70 4.18
C THR A 133 -2.98 -5.96 4.98
N GLY A 134 -3.95 -6.86 5.05
CA GLY A 134 -3.77 -8.20 5.62
C GLY A 134 -3.43 -9.22 4.55
N ASP A 135 -3.63 -10.49 4.89
CA ASP A 135 -3.42 -11.65 4.02
C ASP A 135 -4.04 -11.45 2.63
N CYS A 136 -3.21 -11.50 1.58
CA CYS A 136 -3.61 -11.34 0.19
C CYS A 136 -2.71 -12.17 -0.76
N GLU A 137 -3.33 -12.80 -1.75
CA GLU A 137 -2.61 -13.51 -2.80
C GLU A 137 -2.07 -12.52 -3.83
N LEU A 138 -0.77 -12.65 -4.13
CA LEU A 138 -0.10 -11.97 -5.23
C LEU A 138 0.30 -13.01 -6.27
N GLN A 139 0.37 -12.61 -7.53
CA GLN A 139 0.76 -13.48 -8.63
C GLN A 139 1.95 -12.87 -9.37
N ARG A 140 2.92 -13.70 -9.71
CA ARG A 140 4.03 -13.28 -10.55
C ARG A 140 3.51 -12.98 -11.95
N ALA A 141 3.79 -11.80 -12.48
CA ALA A 141 3.22 -11.36 -13.76
C ALA A 141 3.63 -12.23 -14.96
N LEU A 142 4.77 -12.92 -14.90
CA LEU A 142 5.28 -13.71 -16.03
C LEU A 142 4.56 -15.06 -16.20
N ASP A 143 4.28 -15.76 -15.10
CA ASP A 143 3.83 -17.16 -15.11
C ASP A 143 2.71 -17.47 -14.12
N GLY A 144 2.26 -16.49 -13.34
CA GLY A 144 1.22 -16.65 -12.33
C GLY A 144 1.67 -17.39 -11.07
N HIS A 145 2.98 -17.58 -10.85
CA HIS A 145 3.47 -18.22 -9.63
C HIS A 145 3.01 -17.43 -8.39
N PRO A 146 2.36 -18.07 -7.40
CA PRO A 146 1.74 -17.36 -6.30
C PRO A 146 2.75 -16.96 -5.23
N ALA A 147 2.53 -15.79 -4.64
CA ALA A 147 3.10 -15.37 -3.36
C ALA A 147 1.95 -14.97 -2.42
N LEU A 148 2.17 -15.05 -1.11
CA LEU A 148 1.19 -14.59 -0.12
C LEU A 148 1.76 -13.39 0.62
N LEU A 149 1.18 -12.21 0.40
CA LEU A 149 1.39 -11.08 1.30
C LEU A 149 0.65 -11.39 2.60
N VAL A 150 1.37 -11.57 3.70
CA VAL A 150 0.79 -11.84 5.02
C VAL A 150 0.32 -10.54 5.68
N SER A 151 1.13 -9.51 5.57
CA SER A 151 0.78 -8.19 6.10
C SER A 151 1.62 -7.12 5.46
N ALA A 152 1.06 -5.93 5.29
CA ALA A 152 1.80 -4.71 5.06
C ALA A 152 1.21 -3.60 5.92
N LEU A 153 2.07 -2.83 6.59
CA LEU A 153 1.69 -1.66 7.37
C LEU A 153 2.74 -0.56 7.15
N PHE A 154 2.29 0.58 6.67
CA PHE A 154 3.13 1.75 6.41
C PHE A 154 2.47 2.99 6.97
N HIS A 155 3.24 3.75 7.74
CA HIS A 155 2.90 5.09 8.17
C HIS A 155 3.65 6.08 7.28
N VAL A 156 2.90 6.97 6.65
CA VAL A 156 3.40 7.97 5.72
C VAL A 156 3.17 9.35 6.35
N LYS A 157 4.22 10.18 6.40
CA LYS A 157 4.14 11.59 6.82
C LYS A 157 4.52 12.52 5.68
N GLU A 158 4.09 13.77 5.80
CA GLU A 158 4.38 14.83 4.82
C GLU A 158 3.70 14.57 3.47
N CYS A 159 2.47 14.02 3.50
CA CYS A 159 1.54 14.14 2.38
C CYS A 159 1.03 15.59 2.35
N ASP A 160 1.31 16.37 1.30
CA ASP A 160 0.87 17.78 1.24
C ASP A 160 -0.66 17.86 1.01
N GLU A 161 -1.22 19.03 1.32
CA GLU A 161 -2.64 19.38 1.17
C GLU A 161 -3.04 19.64 -0.29
#